data_AF-A0A2I1BUN7-F1
#
_entry.id   AF-A0A2I1BUN7-F1
#
_cell.length_a   1.000
_cell.length_b   1.000
_cell.length_c   1.000
_cell.angle_alpha   90.00
_cell.angle_beta   90.00
_cell.angle_gamma   90.00
#
_symmetry.space_group_name_H-M   'P 1'
#
loop_
_entity.id
_entity.type
_entity.pdbx_description
1 polymer ?
#
loop_
_entity_poly.entity_id
_entity_poly.type
_entity_poly.pdbx_seq_one_letter_code
_entity_poly.pdbx_strand_id
1 'polypeptide(L)'
;DDDDDAWEPLPQISPADALECLYKLRLFEEQQADYDERLIQHLMRHERVHLQRMMHKKQQTDIRTSLGGGKKVDISNTDGLLN
;
A
#
# COMPACT_ATOMS: atom_id res chain seq x y z
N ASP A 1 -11.93 38.65 13.84
CA ASP A 1 -11.17 37.47 14.25
C ASP A 1 -11.75 36.25 13.56
N ASP A 2 -11.35 36.06 12.30
CA ASP A 2 -11.62 34.86 11.50
C ASP A 2 -10.25 34.28 11.11
N ASP A 3 -9.51 33.78 12.11
CA ASP A 3 -8.42 32.83 11.88
C ASP A 3 -9.07 31.48 11.56
N ASP A 4 -9.64 31.40 10.36
CA ASP A 4 -10.03 30.14 9.76
C ASP A 4 -8.70 29.47 9.36
N ASP A 5 -8.13 28.70 10.30
CA ASP A 5 -6.96 27.83 10.11
C ASP A 5 -7.20 26.99 8.85
N ALA A 6 -6.73 27.50 7.72
CA ALA A 6 -6.79 26.80 6.45
C ALA A 6 -5.84 25.62 6.55
N TRP A 7 -6.37 24.48 7.00
CA TRP A 7 -5.66 23.20 7.00
C TRP A 7 -5.38 22.82 5.55
N GLU A 8 -4.25 23.26 5.01
CA GLU A 8 -3.81 22.84 3.69
C GLU A 8 -3.59 21.32 3.71
N PRO A 9 -4.24 20.57 2.79
CA PRO A 9 -4.09 19.13 2.76
C PRO A 9 -2.66 18.77 2.39
N LEU A 10 -2.06 17.87 3.19
CA LEU A 10 -0.72 17.35 2.88
C LEU A 10 -0.71 16.68 1.50
N PRO A 11 0.40 16.82 0.76
CA PRO A 11 0.55 16.16 -0.53
C PRO A 11 0.41 14.64 -0.35
N GLN A 12 -0.47 14.03 -1.14
CA GLN A 12 -0.61 12.59 -1.16
C GLN A 12 0.58 11.98 -1.90
N ILE A 13 1.37 11.18 -1.20
CA ILE A 13 2.49 10.44 -1.78
C ILE A 13 2.13 8.96 -1.94
N SER A 14 2.68 8.30 -2.97
CA SER A 14 2.44 6.88 -3.13
C SER A 14 3.16 6.08 -2.03
N PRO A 15 2.73 4.83 -1.73
CA PRO A 15 3.45 3.97 -0.78
C PRO A 15 4.91 3.71 -1.16
N ALA A 16 5.23 3.72 -2.45
CA ALA A 16 6.59 3.56 -2.95
C ALA A 16 7.43 4.82 -2.68
N ASP A 17 6.87 6.00 -2.96
CA ASP A 17 7.55 7.27 -2.69
C ASP A 17 7.77 7.46 -1.19
N ALA A 18 6.79 7.09 -0.35
CA ALA A 18 6.93 7.12 1.10
C ALA A 18 8.10 6.24 1.59
N LEU A 19 8.26 5.04 1.00
CA LEU A 19 9.35 4.13 1.34
C LEU A 19 10.70 4.69 0.88
N GLU A 20 10.77 5.28 -0.32
CA GLU A 20 11.98 5.93 -0.81
C GLU A 20 12.37 7.13 0.05
N CYS A 21 11.41 7.95 0.49
CA CYS A 21 11.64 9.06 1.41
C CYS A 21 12.18 8.57 2.76
N LEU A 22 11.61 7.50 3.33
CA LEU A 22 12.12 6.90 4.59
C LEU A 22 13.57 6.45 4.45
N TYR A 23 13.91 5.80 3.34
CA TYR A 23 15.28 5.36 3.06
C TYR A 23 16.24 6.54 2.95
N LYS A 24 15.86 7.60 2.22
CA LYS A 24 16.67 8.82 2.10
C LYS A 24 16.89 9.51 3.44
N LEU A 25 15.85 9.61 4.26
CA LEU A 25 15.92 10.18 5.61
C LEU A 25 16.87 9.40 6.50
N ARG A 26 16.79 8.06 6.47
CA ARG A 26 17.71 7.22 7.26
C ARG A 26 19.15 7.40 6.81
N LEU A 27 19.41 7.37 5.50
CA LEU A 27 20.76 7.55 4.95
C LEU A 27 21.34 8.92 5.31
N PHE A 28 20.51 9.97 5.29
CA PHE A 28 20.92 11.31 5.70
C PHE A 28 21.32 11.37 7.18
N GLU A 29 20.54 10.71 8.05
CA GLU A 29 20.82 10.65 9.48
C GLU A 29 22.10 9.86 9.78
N GLU A 30 22.28 8.69 9.14
CA GLU A 30 23.48 7.85 9.26
C GLU A 30 24.78 8.58 8.87
N GLN A 31 24.70 9.61 8.04
CA GLN A 31 25.84 10.42 7.60
C GLN A 31 26.19 11.56 8.56
N GLN A 32 25.36 11.84 9.58
CA GLN A 32 25.64 12.87 10.57
C GLN A 32 26.74 12.42 11.54
N ALA A 33 27.57 13.37 11.98
CA ALA A 33 28.65 13.08 12.94
C ALA A 33 28.11 12.63 14.31
N ASP A 34 26.97 13.20 14.73
CA ASP A 34 26.25 12.89 15.98
C ASP A 34 24.87 12.30 15.66
N TYR A 35 24.83 11.23 14.85
CA TYR A 35 23.56 10.63 14.42
C TYR A 35 22.71 10.15 15.60
N ASP A 36 21.39 10.29 15.49
CA ASP A 36 20.43 9.78 16.47
C ASP A 36 20.05 8.32 16.16
N GLU A 37 20.64 7.40 16.92
CA GLU A 37 20.37 5.96 16.83
C GLU A 37 18.86 5.65 17.03
N ARG A 38 18.16 6.39 17.90
CA ARG A 38 16.73 6.15 18.15
C ARG A 38 15.90 6.55 16.94
N LEU A 39 16.26 7.64 16.27
CA LEU A 39 15.62 8.07 15.04
C LEU A 39 15.79 7.03 13.93
N ILE A 40 17.00 6.51 13.75
CA ILE A 40 17.29 5.44 12.76
C ILE A 40 16.43 4.19 13.05
N GLN A 41 16.39 3.72 14.30
CA GLN A 41 15.56 2.58 14.67
C GLN A 41 14.06 2.82 14.41
N HIS A 42 13.59 4.04 14.64
CA HIS A 42 12.21 4.43 14.35
C HIS A 42 11.92 4.38 12.85
N LEU A 43 12.81 4.92 12.02
CA LEU A 43 12.68 4.90 10.56
C LEU A 43 12.66 3.46 10.01
N MET A 44 13.57 2.60 10.49
CA MET A 44 13.61 1.17 10.09
C MET A 44 12.32 0.44 10.45
N ARG A 45 11.72 0.75 11.61
CA ARG A 45 10.44 0.15 12.02
C ARG A 45 9.32 0.54 11.05
N HIS A 46 9.26 1.79 10.62
CA HIS A 46 8.26 2.26 9.65
C HIS A 46 8.46 1.63 8.28
N GLU A 47 9.69 1.52 7.80
CA GLU A 47 9.99 0.82 6.54
C GLU A 47 9.46 -0.62 6.56
N ARG A 48 9.72 -1.36 7.65
CA ARG A 48 9.24 -2.74 7.80
C ARG A 48 7.71 -2.83 7.77
N VAL A 49 7.02 -1.92 8.47
CA VAL A 49 5.55 -1.88 8.50
C VAL A 49 5.00 -1.55 7.12
N HIS A 50 5.60 -0.59 6.40
CA HIS A 50 5.19 -0.23 5.05
C HIS A 50 5.36 -1.40 4.08
N LEU A 51 6.49 -2.09 4.11
CA LEU A 51 6.75 -3.28 3.30
C LEU A 51 5.75 -4.41 3.58
N GLN A 52 5.48 -4.71 4.84
CA GLN A 52 4.48 -5.72 5.21
C GLN A 52 3.08 -5.36 4.69
N ARG A 53 2.67 -4.09 4.80
CA ARG A 53 1.39 -3.61 4.27
C ARG A 53 1.31 -3.73 2.75
N MET A 54 2.39 -3.41 2.05
CA MET A 54 2.45 -3.55 0.58
C MET A 54 2.36 -5.03 0.16
N MET A 55 3.05 -5.93 0.86
CA MET A 55 2.98 -7.38 0.59
C MET A 55 1.57 -7.95 0.80
N HIS A 56 0.90 -7.58 1.91
CA HIS A 56 -0.47 -8.03 2.17
C HIS A 56 -1.46 -7.51 1.13
N LYS A 57 -1.33 -6.24 0.71
CA LYS A 57 -2.16 -5.67 -0.37
C LYS A 57 -1.96 -6.41 -1.69
N LYS A 58 -0.71 -6.73 -2.04
CA LYS A 58 -0.39 -7.51 -3.25
C LYS A 58 -0.99 -8.92 -3.19
N GLN A 59 -0.88 -9.62 -2.07
CA GLN A 59 -1.51 -10.94 -1.90
C GLN A 59 -3.03 -10.88 -2.05
N GLN A 60 -3.69 -9.85 -1.51
CA GLN A 60 -5.14 -9.69 -1.65
C GLN A 60 -5.58 -9.41 -3.10
N THR A 61 -4.80 -8.62 -3.86
CA THR A 61 -5.08 -8.40 -5.28
C THR A 61 -4.88 -9.67 -6.11
N ASP A 62 -3.84 -10.45 -5.80
CA ASP A 62 -3.55 -11.70 -6.50
C ASP A 62 -4.66 -12.74 -6.27
N ILE A 63 -5.19 -12.85 -5.03
CA ILE A 63 -6.34 -13.71 -4.70
C ILE A 63 -7.62 -13.27 -5.43
N ARG A 64 -7.90 -11.96 -5.50
CA ARG A 64 -9.07 -11.46 -6.25
C ARG A 64 -8.94 -11.74 -7.75
N THR A 65 -7.72 -11.64 -8.28
CA THR A 65 -7.45 -11.90 -9.71
C THR A 65 -7.60 -13.38 -10.03
N SER A 66 -7.17 -14.28 -9.14
CA SER A 66 -7.30 -15.73 -9.34
C SER A 66 -8.74 -16.25 -9.17
N LEU A 67 -9.58 -15.56 -8.40
CA LEU A 67 -11.00 -15.92 -8.22
C LEU A 67 -11.94 -15.29 -9.29
N GLY A 68 -11.48 -14.28 -10.04
CA GLY A 68 -12.29 -13.57 -11.05
C GLY A 68 -12.31 -14.21 -12.45
N GLY A 69 -11.58 -15.32 -12.67
CA GLY A 69 -11.46 -16.00 -13.97
C GLY A 69 -12.41 -17.19 -14.19
N GLY A 70 -13.49 -17.29 -13.41
CA GLY A 70 -14.47 -18.37 -13.50
C GLY A 70 -15.40 -18.24 -14.71
N LYS A 71 -15.07 -18.99 -15.77
CA LYS A 71 -15.89 -19.40 -16.92
C LYS A 71 -17.38 -19.05 -16.83
N LYS A 72 -17.88 -18.25 -17.78
CA LYS A 72 -19.30 -18.28 -18.15
C LYS A 72 -19.59 -19.68 -18.70
N VAL A 73 -20.20 -20.53 -17.89
CA VAL A 73 -20.81 -21.76 -18.37
C VAL A 73 -22.19 -21.34 -18.85
N ASP A 74 -22.34 -21.16 -20.16
CA ASP A 74 -23.64 -21.03 -20.79
C ASP A 74 -24.37 -22.37 -20.66
N ILE A 75 -25.16 -22.51 -19.59
CA ILE A 75 -26.10 -23.63 -19.45
C ILE A 75 -27.28 -23.30 -20.36
N SER A 76 -27.13 -23.65 -21.64
CA SER A 76 -28.25 -23.72 -22.57
C SER A 76 -29.09 -24.93 -22.17
N ASN A 77 -30.11 -24.70 -21.33
CA ASN A 77 -31.07 -25.74 -20.96
C ASN A 77 -31.91 -26.08 -22.20
N THR A 78 -31.61 -27.19 -22.84
CA THR A 78 -32.49 -27.83 -23.82
C THR A 78 -33.57 -28.59 -23.06
N ASP A 79 -34.62 -27.88 -22.61
CA ASP A 79 -35.87 -28.52 -22.20
C ASP A 79 -36.95 -28.20 -23.24
N GLY A 80 -37.07 -29.11 -24.20
CA GLY A 80 -38.08 -29.08 -25.24
C GLY A 80 -38.85 -30.41 -25.28
N LEU A 81 -39.78 -30.53 -24.33
CA LEU A 81 -41.08 -31.23 -24.43
C LEU A 81 -41.11 -32.64 -25.05
N LEU A 82 -41.17 -33.64 -24.17
CA LEU A 82 -42.06 -34.79 -24.38
C LEU A 82 -43.52 -34.31 -24.29
N ASN A 83 -44.26 -34.44 -25.39
CA ASN A 83 -45.59 -35.04 -25.40
C ASN A 83 -45.98 -35.46 -26.83
#